data_AF-A0A7C0WTF4-F1
#
_entry.id   AF-A0A7C0WTF4-F1
#
_cell.length_a   1.000
_cell.length_b   1.000
_cell.length_c   1.000
_cell.angle_alpha   90.00
_cell.angle_beta   90.00
_cell.angle_gamma   90.00
#
_symmetry.space_group_name_H-M   'P 1'
#
loop_
_entity.id
_entity.type
_entity.pdbx_description
1 polymer ?
#
loop_
_entity_poly.entity_id
_entity_poly.type
_entity_poly.pdbx_seq_one_letter_code
_entity_poly.pdbx_strand_id
1 'polypeptide(L)'
;VPDEATIVISGLIREDRVKVRSKVPLLGDIPVLGTLFRHTSDRVKQSNLIIFVTPHIVTDQAQARRIREQLEQKTSLPRERIRFGSDAGKAWP
;
A
#
# COMPACT_ATOMS: atom_id res chain seq x y z
N VAL A 1 -8.53 19.05 17.69
CA VAL A 1 -7.34 18.57 16.94
C VAL A 1 -6.67 19.80 16.35
N PRO A 2 -5.40 20.09 16.65
CA PRO A 2 -4.71 21.25 16.08
C PRO A 2 -4.45 21.05 14.58
N ASP A 3 -4.53 22.14 13.81
CA ASP A 3 -4.17 22.15 12.40
C ASP A 3 -2.71 21.75 12.22
N GLU A 4 -2.42 21.05 11.11
CA GLU A 4 -1.10 20.49 10.77
C GLU A 4 -0.61 19.28 11.61
N ALA A 5 -1.42 18.77 12.55
CA ALA A 5 -1.09 17.53 13.21
C ALA A 5 -1.28 16.33 12.25
N THR A 6 -0.19 15.63 11.93
CA THR A 6 -0.25 14.36 11.19
C THR A 6 -0.86 13.27 12.06
N ILE A 7 -1.99 12.74 11.64
CA ILE A 7 -2.70 11.68 12.35
C ILE A 7 -2.50 10.36 11.61
N VAL A 8 -2.23 9.29 12.36
CA VAL A 8 -2.32 7.92 11.85
C VAL A 8 -3.78 7.52 11.85
N ILE A 9 -4.36 7.37 10.67
CA ILE A 9 -5.78 7.02 10.53
C ILE A 9 -5.96 5.51 10.49
N SER A 10 -5.01 4.80 9.90
CA SER A 10 -5.13 3.36 9.69
C SER A 10 -3.77 2.68 9.61
N GLY A 11 -3.71 1.48 10.17
CA GLY A 11 -2.60 0.54 10.06
C GLY A 11 -3.14 -0.84 9.66
N LEU A 12 -2.54 -1.45 8.65
CA LEU A 12 -2.81 -2.82 8.24
C LEU A 12 -1.53 -3.64 8.37
N ILE A 13 -1.59 -4.69 9.18
CA ILE A 13 -0.54 -5.69 9.28
C ILE A 13 -1.06 -6.97 8.64
N ARG A 14 -0.36 -7.43 7.60
CA ARG A 14 -0.65 -8.70 6.92
C ARG A 14 0.52 -9.65 7.12
N GLU A 15 0.21 -10.88 7.51
CA GLU A 15 1.20 -11.95 7.62
C GLU A 15 0.78 -13.13 6.75
N ASP A 16 1.62 -13.47 5.79
CA ASP A 16 1.43 -14.62 4.91
C ASP A 16 2.43 -15.71 5.33
N ARG A 17 1.91 -16.85 5.82
CA ARG A 17 2.70 -18.04 6.17
C ARG A 17 2.54 -19.11 5.11
N VAL A 18 3.64 -19.51 4.50
CA VAL A 18 3.68 -20.58 3.50
C VAL A 18 4.57 -21.70 4.02
N LYS A 19 3.98 -22.89 4.22
CA LYS A 19 4.67 -24.10 4.64
C LYS A 19 4.69 -25.10 3.49
N VAL A 20 5.87 -25.38 2.96
CA VAL A 20 6.08 -26.35 1.88
C VAL A 20 6.77 -27.57 2.47
N ARG A 21 6.18 -28.76 2.26
CA ARG A 21 6.75 -30.03 2.73
C ARG A 21 7.00 -30.94 1.54
N SER A 22 8.25 -31.31 1.34
CA SER A 22 8.70 -32.20 0.28
C SER A 22 9.27 -33.46 0.93
N LYS A 23 8.90 -34.65 0.47
CA LYS A 23 9.46 -35.91 0.98
C LYS A 23 9.59 -36.95 -0.12
N VAL A 24 10.56 -37.84 0.01
CA VAL A 24 10.68 -39.02 -0.84
C VAL A 24 9.60 -40.04 -0.41
N PRO A 25 8.77 -40.57 -1.34
CA PRO A 25 7.82 -41.64 -1.04
C PRO A 25 8.53 -42.87 -0.46
N LEU A 26 7.88 -43.63 0.43
CA LEU A 26 8.44 -44.73 1.24
C LEU A 26 9.50 -44.30 2.27
N LEU A 27 10.60 -43.67 1.85
CA LEU A 27 11.72 -43.36 2.74
C LEU A 27 11.44 -42.22 3.73
N GLY A 28 10.60 -41.25 3.34
CA GLY A 28 10.28 -40.08 4.18
C GLY A 28 9.38 -40.37 5.39
N ASP A 29 8.77 -41.56 5.44
CA ASP A 29 7.84 -41.98 6.51
C ASP A 29 8.48 -42.98 7.49
N ILE A 30 9.75 -43.36 7.29
CA ILE A 30 10.48 -44.25 8.19
C ILE A 30 10.70 -43.53 9.54
N PRO A 31 10.28 -44.11 10.68
CA PRO A 31 10.60 -43.59 12.00
C PRO A 31 12.11 -43.47 12.18
N VAL A 32 12.59 -42.43 12.85
CA VAL A 32 14.03 -42.14 13.07
C VAL A 32 14.81 -41.69 11.82
N LEU A 33 14.67 -42.36 10.67
CA LEU A 33 15.47 -42.07 9.46
C LEU A 33 14.80 -41.13 8.45
N GLY A 34 13.48 -40.99 8.48
CA GLY A 34 12.73 -40.18 7.50
C GLY A 34 13.03 -38.68 7.54
N THR A 35 13.76 -38.20 8.56
CA THR A 35 14.24 -36.80 8.66
C THR A 35 15.25 -36.44 7.58
N LEU A 36 16.13 -37.37 7.17
CA LEU A 36 17.13 -37.13 6.12
C LEU A 36 16.51 -37.07 4.72
N PHE A 37 15.34 -37.70 4.54
CA PHE A 37 14.65 -37.82 3.25
C PHE A 37 13.42 -36.91 3.12
N ARG A 38 13.27 -35.95 4.04
CA ARG A 38 12.22 -34.93 4.00
C ARG A 38 12.83 -33.54 4.11
N HIS A 39 12.28 -32.60 3.35
CA HIS A 39 12.60 -31.19 3.42
C HIS A 39 11.33 -30.42 3.78
N THR A 40 11.42 -29.51 4.74
CA THR A 40 10.34 -28.58 5.09
C THR A 40 10.88 -27.18 4.94
N SER A 41 10.22 -26.37 4.14
CA SER A 41 10.53 -24.96 3.95
C SER A 41 9.37 -24.14 4.51
N ASP A 42 9.67 -23.40 5.57
CA ASP A 42 8.74 -22.46 6.18
C ASP A 42 9.13 -21.04 5.74
N ARG A 43 8.21 -20.32 5.10
CA ARG A 43 8.39 -18.92 4.70
C ARG A 43 7.32 -18.06 5.37
N VAL A 44 7.75 -16.98 6.00
CA VAL A 44 6.88 -15.98 6.62
C VAL A 44 7.13 -14.64 5.93
N LYS A 45 6.07 -14.03 5.40
CA LYS A 45 6.13 -12.69 4.82
C LYS A 45 5.23 -11.76 5.61
N GLN A 46 5.82 -10.72 6.20
CA GLN A 46 5.10 -9.67 6.92
C GLN A 46 5.06 -8.40 6.06
N SER A 47 3.87 -7.83 5.90
CA SER A 47 3.65 -6.58 5.16
C SER A 47 2.90 -5.59 6.05
N ASN A 48 3.54 -4.47 6.35
CA ASN A 48 3.00 -3.40 7.19
C ASN A 48 2.66 -2.19 6.31
N LEU A 49 1.42 -1.73 6.39
CA LEU A 49 0.95 -0.54 5.70
C LEU A 49 0.42 0.46 6.72
N ILE A 50 0.86 1.71 6.62
CA ILE A 50 0.46 2.80 7.53
C ILE A 50 0.08 4.01 6.67
N ILE A 51 -1.08 4.62 6.97
CA ILE A 51 -1.58 5.81 6.26
C ILE A 51 -1.54 7.02 7.20
N PHE A 52 -0.81 8.05 6.78
CA PHE A 52 -0.70 9.33 7.45
C PHE A 52 -1.52 10.38 6.71
N VAL A 53 -2.28 11.19 7.46
CA VAL A 53 -3.01 12.33 6.90
C VAL A 53 -2.67 13.58 7.70
N THR A 54 -2.30 14.64 6.98
CA THR A 54 -2.00 15.96 7.54
C THR A 54 -3.03 16.95 6.99
N PRO A 55 -4.04 17.34 7.77
CA PRO A 55 -4.99 18.34 7.34
C PRO A 55 -4.35 19.73 7.36
N HIS A 56 -4.56 20.50 6.30
CA HIS A 56 -4.19 21.91 6.23
C HIS A 56 -5.46 22.76 6.05
N ILE A 57 -5.76 23.62 7.02
CA ILE A 57 -6.90 24.54 6.94
C ILE A 57 -6.43 25.85 6.31
N VAL A 58 -7.15 26.31 5.29
CA VAL A 58 -6.88 27.58 4.62
C VAL A 58 -8.07 28.50 4.81
N THR A 59 -7.90 29.55 5.60
CA THR A 59 -8.98 30.49 5.99
C THR A 59 -9.03 31.73 5.11
N ASP A 60 -7.97 32.05 4.37
CA ASP A 60 -7.88 33.24 3.52
C ASP A 60 -7.57 32.86 2.05
N GLN A 61 -8.33 33.46 1.12
CA GLN A 61 -8.14 33.30 -0.32
C GLN A 61 -6.76 33.78 -0.79
N ALA A 62 -6.17 34.80 -0.15
CA ALA A 62 -4.82 35.25 -0.51
C ALA A 62 -3.75 34.25 -0.05
N GLN A 63 -3.91 33.63 1.12
CA GLN A 63 -3.05 32.53 1.56
C GLN A 63 -3.19 31.29 0.67
N ALA A 64 -4.43 30.95 0.26
CA ALA A 64 -4.69 29.84 -0.66
C ALA A 64 -3.92 30.00 -1.98
N ARG A 65 -3.92 31.21 -2.55
CA ARG A 65 -3.16 31.52 -3.79
C ARG A 65 -1.66 31.32 -3.60
N ARG A 66 -1.09 31.79 -2.49
CA ARG A 66 0.36 31.65 -2.20
C ARG A 66 0.79 30.20 -1.98
N ILE A 67 0.03 29.44 -1.19
CA ILE A 67 0.30 28.01 -0.95
C ILE A 67 0.23 27.25 -2.27
N ARG A 68 -0.76 27.57 -3.10
CA ARG A 68 -0.95 26.95 -4.42
C ARG A 68 0.17 27.29 -5.41
N GLU A 69 0.57 28.54 -5.50
CA GLU A 69 1.72 28.96 -6.32
C GLU A 69 3.02 28.24 -5.91
N GLN A 70 3.22 28.04 -4.60
CA GLN A 70 4.37 27.28 -4.08
C GLN A 70 4.28 25.78 -4.36
N LEU A 71 3.08 25.19 -4.28
CA LEU A 71 2.84 23.79 -4.62
C LEU A 71 3.05 23.54 -6.12
N GLU A 72 2.61 24.45 -6.97
CA GLU A 72 2.79 24.42 -8.42
C GLU A 72 4.26 24.59 -8.83
N GLN A 73 5.05 25.40 -8.13
CA GLN A 73 6.51 25.50 -8.37
C GLN A 73 7.27 24.24 -7.94
N LYS A 74 6.86 23.61 -6.83
CA LYS A 74 7.50 22.39 -6.33
C LYS A 74 7.06 21.14 -7.07
N THR A 75 5.87 21.18 -7.67
CA THR A 75 5.29 20.07 -8.42
C THR A 75 5.38 20.42 -9.90
N SER A 76 6.45 20.01 -10.56
CA SER A 76 6.69 20.22 -12.00
C SER A 76 5.72 19.44 -12.92
N LEU A 77 4.48 19.24 -12.49
CA LEU A 77 3.44 18.62 -13.30
C LEU A 77 2.72 19.72 -14.09
N PRO A 78 2.80 19.71 -15.43
CA PRO A 78 1.98 20.56 -16.27
C PRO A 78 0.52 20.37 -15.88
N ARG A 79 -0.25 21.46 -15.89
CA ARG A 79 -1.70 21.45 -15.68
C ARG A 79 -2.41 20.84 -16.90
N GLU A 80 -2.00 19.65 -17.33
CA GLU A 80 -2.77 18.82 -18.22
C GLU A 80 -3.95 18.32 -17.39
N ARG A 81 -5.07 19.06 -17.50
CA ARG A 81 -6.35 18.70 -16.88
C ARG A 81 -6.56 17.20 -17.05
N ILE A 82 -6.66 16.46 -15.95
CA ILE A 82 -7.37 15.20 -15.99
C ILE A 82 -8.79 15.56 -16.43
N ARG A 83 -9.07 15.40 -17.73
CA ARG A 83 -10.42 15.52 -18.29
C ARG A 83 -11.18 14.30 -17.78
N PHE A 84 -11.60 14.34 -16.53
CA PHE A 84 -12.64 13.43 -16.05
C PHE A 84 -13.87 13.65 -16.95
N GLY A 85 -14.30 12.56 -17.57
CA GLY A 85 -15.10 12.56 -18.78
C GLY A 85 -16.37 13.39 -18.69
N SER A 86 -16.38 14.51 -19.42
CA SER A 86 -17.59 15.21 -19.87
C SER A 86 -18.19 14.58 -21.13
N ASP A 87 -17.78 13.36 -21.50
CA ASP A 87 -18.34 12.56 -22.60
C ASP A 87 -19.08 11.29 -22.12
N ALA A 88 -19.32 11.12 -20.82
CA ALA A 88 -20.10 10.00 -20.28
C ALA A 88 -21.62 10.07 -20.58
N GLY A 89 -22.04 10.93 -21.51
CA GLY A 89 -23.43 11.07 -21.98
C GLY A 89 -23.62 10.84 -23.48
N LYS A 90 -22.59 10.43 -24.23
CA LYS A 90 -22.67 10.20 -25.69
C LYS A 90 -21.94 8.92 -26.14
N ALA A 91 -22.00 7.83 -25.36
CA ALA A 91 -21.35 6.58 -25.75
C ALA A 91 -21.96 5.28 -25.18
N TRP A 92 -23.28 5.22 -25.00
CA TRP A 92 -24.00 3.95 -24.80
C TRP A 92 -25.24 3.90 -25.72
N PRO A 93 -25.33 2.95 -26.66
CA PRO A 93 -26.61 2.40 -27.09
C PRO A 93 -27.22 1.49 -26.02
#